data_AF-A0A354XIS2-F1
#
_entry.id   AF-A0A354XIS2-F1
#
_cell.length_a   1.000
_cell.length_b   1.000
_cell.length_c   1.000
_cell.angle_alpha   90.00
_cell.angle_beta   90.00
_cell.angle_gamma   90.00
#
_symmetry.space_group_name_H-M   'P 1'
#
loop_
_entity.id
_entity.type
_entity.pdbx_description
1 polymer ?
#
loop_
_entity_poly.entity_id
_entity_poly.type
_entity_poly.pdbx_seq_one_letter_code
_entity_poly.pdbx_strand_id
1 'polypeptide(L)'
;LSEDKGLLEAFAEGRDIHTATAAEVFGTSLEKVSGDQRRSAKAINFGLIYGMSAWGLARQLRIDRSQAQTYIDRYFDRYPGVARYMDRIRTQAAEDGFVETVMGRRLYLPEIHSQNRNRRQGAERTAINAPMQGTAADIIKQAMIDVDAWLAEGEFDALMVMQV
;
A
#
# COMPACT_ATOMS: atom_id res chain seq x y z
N LEU A 1 -5.79 -7.41 4.38
CA LEU A 1 -5.19 -7.74 3.05
C LEU A 1 -3.95 -8.61 3.20
N SER A 2 -2.86 -8.09 3.77
CA SER A 2 -1.65 -8.90 4.03
C SER A 2 -1.68 -9.74 5.30
N GLU A 3 -2.50 -9.33 6.28
CA GLU A 3 -2.54 -9.93 7.63
C GLU A 3 -1.16 -9.98 8.30
N ASP A 4 -0.28 -9.04 7.92
CA ASP A 4 1.06 -8.97 8.48
C ASP A 4 0.99 -8.53 9.95
N LYS A 5 1.46 -9.39 10.85
CA LYS A 5 1.39 -9.15 12.30
C LYS A 5 2.14 -7.88 12.71
N GLY A 6 3.32 -7.62 12.12
CA GLY A 6 4.11 -6.44 12.46
C GLY A 6 3.39 -5.14 12.08
N LEU A 7 2.74 -5.12 10.92
CA LEU A 7 1.89 -3.98 10.52
C LEU A 7 0.66 -3.85 11.42
N LEU A 8 -0.04 -4.95 11.70
CA LEU A 8 -1.26 -4.94 12.52
C LEU A 8 -0.97 -4.47 13.95
N GLU A 9 0.09 -4.97 14.58
CA GLU A 9 0.54 -4.54 15.90
C GLU A 9 0.90 -3.05 15.93
N ALA A 10 1.65 -2.57 14.93
CA ALA A 10 2.02 -1.16 14.85
C ALA A 10 0.79 -0.24 14.75
N PHE A 11 -0.20 -0.60 13.94
CA PHE A 11 -1.46 0.16 13.85
C PHE A 11 -2.30 0.06 15.13
N ALA A 12 -2.40 -1.13 15.73
CA ALA A 12 -3.17 -1.36 16.95
C ALA A 12 -2.63 -0.56 18.15
N GLU A 13 -1.31 -0.37 18.20
CA GLU A 13 -0.65 0.41 19.25
C GLU A 13 -0.49 1.91 18.91
N GLY A 14 -1.01 2.37 17.77
CA GLY A 14 -0.89 3.76 17.34
C GLY A 14 0.54 4.21 17.03
N ARG A 15 1.45 3.27 16.74
CA ARG A 15 2.85 3.57 16.41
C ARG A 15 2.93 4.21 15.03
N ASP A 16 3.88 5.13 14.86
CA ASP A 16 4.22 5.67 13.55
C ASP A 16 4.93 4.61 12.70
N ILE A 17 4.21 4.02 11.75
CA ILE A 17 4.72 2.96 10.89
C ILE A 17 5.89 3.40 10.01
N HIS A 18 5.99 4.69 9.66
CA HIS A 18 7.11 5.19 8.87
C HIS A 18 8.37 5.29 9.73
N THR A 19 8.22 5.72 10.99
CA THR A 19 9.32 5.74 11.96
C THR A 19 9.77 4.32 12.29
N ALA A 20 8.83 3.39 12.48
CA ALA A 20 9.14 1.97 12.71
C ALA A 20 9.89 1.36 11.53
N THR A 21 9.41 1.54 10.29
CA THR A 21 10.12 1.09 9.10
C THR A 21 11.50 1.75 8.98
N ALA A 22 11.62 3.04 9.30
CA ALA A 22 12.92 3.73 9.24
C ALA A 22 13.94 3.14 10.21
N ALA A 23 13.54 2.90 11.47
CA ALA A 23 14.41 2.29 12.47
C ALA A 23 14.99 0.95 11.98
N GLU A 24 14.14 0.10 11.41
CA GLU A 24 14.53 -1.21 10.87
C GLU A 24 15.41 -1.09 9.62
N VAL A 25 14.95 -0.33 8.62
CA VAL A 25 15.65 -0.22 7.32
C VAL A 25 17.00 0.45 7.47
N PHE A 26 17.12 1.46 8.33
CA PHE A 26 18.37 2.18 8.58
C PHE A 26 19.20 1.61 9.74
N GLY A 27 18.70 0.61 10.48
CA GLY A 27 19.40 -0.01 11.60
C GLY A 27 19.66 0.95 12.77
N THR A 28 18.70 1.81 13.09
CA THR A 28 18.79 2.80 14.17
C THR A 28 17.65 2.60 15.17
N SER A 29 17.78 3.11 16.41
CA SER A 29 16.68 3.07 17.37
C SER A 29 15.57 4.05 16.98
N LEU A 30 14.34 3.79 17.43
CA LEU A 30 13.16 4.60 17.10
C LEU A 30 13.35 6.08 17.44
N GLU A 31 13.99 6.37 18.57
CA GLU A 31 14.23 7.73 19.08
C GLU A 31 15.29 8.48 18.27
N LYS A 32 16.13 7.75 17.52
CA LYS A 32 17.20 8.28 16.69
C LYS A 32 16.81 8.40 15.21
N VAL A 33 15.58 8.06 14.85
CA VAL A 33 15.08 8.24 13.47
C VAL A 33 14.98 9.73 13.17
N SER A 34 15.79 10.19 12.21
CA SER A 34 15.70 11.56 11.70
C SER A 34 14.46 11.76 10.83
N GLY A 35 14.04 13.02 10.66
CA GLY A 35 12.95 13.39 9.75
C GLY A 35 13.19 12.94 8.30
N ASP A 36 14.44 12.95 7.83
CA ASP A 36 14.82 12.46 6.50
C ASP A 36 14.70 10.94 6.37
N GLN A 37 15.12 10.20 7.39
CA GLN A 37 14.94 8.74 7.43
C GLN A 37 13.45 8.39 7.45
N ARG A 38 12.63 9.11 8.22
CA ARG A 38 11.18 8.93 8.23
C ARG A 38 10.56 9.23 6.86
N ARG A 39 10.97 10.31 6.18
CA ARG A 39 10.52 10.63 4.81
C ARG A 39 10.90 9.54 3.81
N SER A 40 12.11 9.02 3.90
CA SER A 40 12.59 7.92 3.06
C SER A 40 11.80 6.64 3.32
N ALA A 41 11.55 6.30 4.59
CA ALA A 41 10.72 5.15 4.95
C ALA A 41 9.26 5.30 4.53
N LYS A 42 8.71 6.52 4.53
CA LYS A 42 7.41 6.81 3.93
C LYS A 42 7.40 6.48 2.43
N ALA A 43 8.42 6.90 1.69
CA ALA A 43 8.57 6.56 0.27
C ALA A 43 8.72 5.04 0.06
N ILE A 44 9.44 4.34 0.94
CA ILE A 44 9.55 2.88 0.92
C ILE A 44 8.18 2.23 1.15
N ASN A 45 7.49 2.56 2.24
CA ASN A 45 6.18 1.99 2.57
C ASN A 45 5.21 2.15 1.39
N PHE A 46 5.02 3.38 0.89
CA PHE A 46 4.10 3.60 -0.24
C PHE A 46 4.61 2.99 -1.54
N GLY A 47 5.91 3.10 -1.84
CA GLY A 47 6.49 2.53 -3.05
C GLY A 47 6.29 1.02 -3.12
N LEU A 48 6.65 0.29 -2.06
CA LEU A 48 6.59 -1.16 -2.03
C LEU A 48 5.18 -1.70 -1.97
N ILE A 49 4.29 -1.06 -1.21
CA ILE A 49 2.86 -1.37 -1.20
C ILE A 49 2.28 -1.25 -2.63
N TYR A 50 2.79 -0.35 -3.46
CA TYR A 50 2.34 -0.18 -4.85
C TYR A 50 3.20 -0.90 -5.90
N GLY A 51 4.02 -1.87 -5.50
CA GLY A 51 4.78 -2.71 -6.43
C GLY A 51 5.94 -2.00 -7.13
N MET A 52 6.51 -0.96 -6.50
CA MET A 52 7.71 -0.30 -6.99
C MET A 52 8.92 -1.26 -6.97
N SER A 53 9.70 -1.26 -8.04
CA SER A 53 10.94 -2.03 -8.12
C SER A 53 12.10 -1.32 -7.39
N ALA A 54 13.18 -2.04 -7.11
CA ALA A 54 14.42 -1.46 -6.60
C ALA A 54 14.94 -0.29 -7.47
N TRP A 55 14.73 -0.35 -8.79
CA TRP A 55 15.09 0.74 -9.69
C TRP A 55 14.24 2.00 -9.45
N GLY A 56 12.92 1.83 -9.29
CA GLY A 56 12.02 2.94 -8.97
C GLY A 56 12.33 3.57 -7.62
N LEU A 57 12.59 2.72 -6.63
CA LEU A 57 12.93 3.17 -5.27
C LEU A 57 14.27 3.90 -5.23
N ALA A 58 15.29 3.38 -5.91
CA ALA A 58 16.60 4.03 -6.05
C ALA A 58 16.47 5.44 -6.63
N ARG A 59 15.67 5.60 -7.69
CA ARG A 59 15.41 6.92 -8.30
C ARG A 59 14.68 7.88 -7.37
N GLN A 60 13.69 7.39 -6.62
CA GLN A 60 12.91 8.21 -5.70
C GLN A 60 13.75 8.66 -4.49
N LEU A 61 14.58 7.77 -3.95
CA LEU A 61 15.43 8.05 -2.80
C LEU A 61 16.77 8.69 -3.18
N ARG A 62 17.11 8.75 -4.47
CA ARG A 62 18.42 9.19 -4.99
C ARG A 62 19.59 8.40 -4.39
N ILE A 63 19.45 7.08 -4.36
CA ILE A 63 20.44 6.13 -3.85
C ILE A 63 20.81 5.10 -4.91
N ASP A 64 21.86 4.32 -4.66
CA ASP A 64 22.23 3.21 -5.53
C ASP A 64 21.17 2.10 -5.54
N ARG A 65 21.04 1.43 -6.69
CA ARG A 65 20.10 0.32 -6.87
C ARG A 65 20.36 -0.82 -5.88
N SER A 66 21.62 -1.13 -5.58
CA SER A 66 21.99 -2.17 -4.60
C SER A 66 21.49 -1.81 -3.20
N GLN A 67 21.66 -0.55 -2.79
CA GLN A 67 21.17 -0.06 -1.50
C GLN A 67 19.63 -0.07 -1.44
N ALA A 68 18.96 0.34 -2.52
CA ALA A 68 17.50 0.23 -2.62
C ALA A 68 17.02 -1.22 -2.49
N GLN A 69 17.72 -2.18 -3.11
CA GLN A 69 17.42 -3.60 -2.96
C GLN A 69 17.58 -4.06 -1.51
N THR A 70 18.68 -3.69 -0.84
CA THR A 70 18.86 -4.01 0.59
C THR A 70 17.72 -3.47 1.46
N TYR A 71 17.21 -2.27 1.16
CA TYR A 71 16.07 -1.70 1.89
C TYR A 71 14.78 -2.46 1.63
N ILE A 72 14.57 -2.94 0.40
CA ILE A 72 13.43 -3.79 0.05
C ILE A 72 13.50 -5.12 0.79
N ASP A 73 14.67 -5.74 0.81
CA ASP A 73 14.89 -7.03 1.47
C ASP A 73 14.61 -6.92 2.97
N ARG A 74 15.20 -5.91 3.65
CA ARG A 74 14.93 -5.63 5.07
C ARG A 74 13.46 -5.38 5.36
N TYR A 75 12.77 -4.65 4.47
CA TYR A 75 11.35 -4.38 4.62
C TYR A 75 10.53 -5.67 4.57
N PHE A 76 10.81 -6.57 3.62
CA PHE A 76 10.08 -7.84 3.51
C PHE A 76 10.48 -8.86 4.56
N ASP A 77 11.71 -8.83 5.07
CA ASP A 77 12.12 -9.61 6.23
C ASP A 77 11.32 -9.19 7.47
N ARG A 78 11.09 -7.87 7.63
CA ARG A 78 10.29 -7.33 8.74
C ARG A 78 8.79 -7.59 8.59
N TYR A 79 8.27 -7.44 7.38
CA TYR A 79 6.85 -7.55 7.04
C TYR A 79 6.59 -8.65 5.99
N PRO A 80 6.86 -9.92 6.32
CA PRO A 80 6.80 -11.02 5.35
C PRO A 80 5.38 -11.30 4.83
N GLY A 81 4.35 -10.90 5.57
CA GLY A 81 2.95 -10.97 5.11
C GLY A 81 2.68 -10.08 3.90
N VAL A 82 3.41 -8.96 3.76
CA VAL A 82 3.29 -8.07 2.59
C VAL A 82 3.82 -8.76 1.34
N ALA A 83 4.99 -9.41 1.41
CA ALA A 83 5.56 -10.16 0.29
C ALA A 83 4.60 -11.28 -0.15
N ARG A 84 4.11 -12.08 0.81
CA ARG A 84 3.13 -13.16 0.54
C ARG A 84 1.85 -12.64 -0.11
N TYR A 85 1.36 -11.49 0.34
CA TYR A 85 0.19 -10.85 -0.28
C TYR A 85 0.44 -10.44 -1.73
N MET A 86 1.59 -9.81 -2.01
CA MET A 86 1.96 -9.39 -3.36
C MET A 86 2.12 -10.58 -4.31
N ASP A 87 2.67 -11.69 -3.86
CA ASP A 87 2.75 -12.92 -4.65
C ASP A 87 1.36 -13.51 -4.91
N ARG A 88 0.55 -13.67 -3.85
CA ARG A 88 -0.79 -14.22 -3.95
C ARG A 88 -1.67 -13.43 -4.92
N ILE A 89 -1.67 -12.10 -4.82
CA ILE A 89 -2.52 -11.26 -5.67
C ILE A 89 -2.06 -11.26 -7.13
N ARG A 90 -0.76 -11.42 -7.41
CA ARG A 90 -0.24 -11.59 -8.77
C ARG A 90 -0.70 -12.92 -9.37
N THR A 91 -0.61 -14.00 -8.60
CA THR A 91 -1.09 -15.32 -9.02
C THR A 91 -2.59 -15.29 -9.28
N GLN A 92 -3.37 -14.77 -8.34
CA GLN A 92 -4.82 -14.65 -8.48
C GLN A 92 -5.20 -13.80 -9.71
N ALA A 93 -4.55 -12.65 -9.92
CA ALA A 93 -4.81 -11.82 -11.08
C ALA A 93 -4.54 -12.54 -12.41
N ALA A 94 -3.51 -13.40 -12.45
CA ALA A 94 -3.19 -14.22 -13.61
C ALA A 94 -4.17 -15.39 -13.78
N GLU A 95 -4.75 -15.93 -12.71
CA GLU A 95 -5.72 -17.02 -12.80
C GLU A 95 -7.12 -16.51 -13.17
N ASP A 96 -7.58 -15.46 -12.50
CA ASP A 96 -8.95 -14.93 -12.60
C ASP A 96 -9.10 -13.88 -13.71
N GLY A 97 -8.00 -13.22 -14.12
CA GLY A 97 -8.02 -12.10 -15.06
C GLY A 97 -8.54 -10.78 -14.46
N PHE A 98 -8.83 -10.75 -13.15
CA PHE A 98 -9.24 -9.57 -12.40
C PHE A 98 -8.74 -9.64 -10.95
N VAL A 99 -8.87 -8.52 -10.23
CA VAL A 99 -8.69 -8.46 -8.77
C VAL A 99 -9.88 -7.78 -8.12
N GLU A 100 -10.10 -8.06 -6.83
CA GLU A 100 -11.24 -7.54 -6.07
C GLU A 100 -10.81 -6.71 -4.86
N THR A 101 -11.62 -5.70 -4.55
CA THR A 101 -11.63 -5.02 -3.25
C THR A 101 -12.21 -5.91 -2.16
N VAL A 102 -12.07 -5.51 -0.89
CA VAL A 102 -12.71 -6.22 0.24
C VAL A 102 -14.23 -6.25 0.12
N MET A 103 -14.85 -5.24 -0.52
CA MET A 103 -16.30 -5.19 -0.74
C MET A 103 -16.75 -5.81 -2.08
N GLY A 104 -15.86 -6.54 -2.77
CA GLY A 104 -16.21 -7.29 -3.99
C GLY A 104 -16.23 -6.49 -5.30
N ARG A 105 -15.90 -5.19 -5.29
CA ARG A 105 -15.68 -4.46 -6.56
C ARG A 105 -14.47 -5.04 -7.31
N ARG A 106 -14.66 -5.32 -8.61
CA ARG A 106 -13.65 -5.90 -9.51
C ARG A 106 -12.91 -4.84 -10.33
N LEU A 107 -11.65 -5.13 -10.62
CA LEU A 107 -10.88 -4.51 -11.69
C LEU A 107 -10.32 -5.59 -12.61
N TYR A 108 -10.76 -5.61 -13.87
CA TYR A 108 -10.27 -6.52 -14.90
C TYR A 108 -8.91 -6.06 -15.44
N LEU A 109 -8.02 -7.03 -15.69
CA LEU A 109 -6.62 -6.80 -16.05
C LEU A 109 -6.30 -7.45 -17.40
N PRO A 110 -6.74 -6.86 -18.53
CA PRO A 110 -6.60 -7.49 -19.86
C PRO A 110 -5.14 -7.76 -20.26
N GLU A 111 -4.19 -6.99 -19.71
CA GLU A 111 -2.76 -7.11 -20.01
C GLU A 111 -2.01 -8.07 -19.07
N ILE A 112 -2.70 -8.79 -18.15
CA ILE A 112 -2.04 -9.68 -17.19
C ILE A 112 -1.36 -10.89 -17.86
N HIS A 113 -1.82 -11.27 -19.06
CA HIS A 113 -1.23 -12.33 -19.88
C HIS A 113 -0.40 -11.80 -21.06
N SER A 114 -0.09 -10.49 -21.09
CA SER A 114 0.61 -9.88 -22.20
C SER A 114 1.99 -10.53 -22.41
N GLN A 115 2.30 -10.88 -23.66
CA GLN A 115 3.66 -11.30 -24.06
C GLN A 115 4.65 -10.14 -23.96
N ASN A 116 4.15 -8.89 -24.01
CA ASN A 116 4.96 -7.71 -23.75
C ASN A 116 5.24 -7.58 -22.24
N ARG A 117 6.48 -7.84 -21.85
CA ARG A 117 6.93 -7.81 -20.45
C ARG A 117 6.58 -6.50 -19.73
N ASN A 118 6.69 -5.35 -20.40
CA ASN A 118 6.42 -4.05 -19.77
C ASN A 118 4.93 -3.88 -19.48
N ARG A 119 4.05 -4.32 -20.39
CA ARG A 119 2.60 -4.28 -20.18
C ARG A 119 2.16 -5.23 -19.07
N ARG A 120 2.70 -6.46 -19.07
CA ARG A 120 2.43 -7.45 -18.02
C ARG A 120 2.86 -6.96 -16.65
N GLN A 121 4.08 -6.43 -16.50
CA GLN A 121 4.53 -5.85 -15.24
C GLN A 121 3.70 -4.63 -14.83
N GLY A 122 3.18 -3.87 -15.78
CA GLY A 122 2.19 -2.82 -15.52
C GLY A 122 0.91 -3.38 -14.89
N ALA A 123 0.34 -4.41 -15.50
CA ALA A 123 -0.85 -5.09 -14.99
C ALA A 123 -0.62 -5.73 -13.61
N GLU A 124 0.52 -6.36 -13.37
CA GLU A 124 0.90 -6.92 -12.07
C GLU A 124 0.97 -5.84 -10.97
N ARG A 125 1.51 -4.65 -11.27
CA ARG A 125 1.51 -3.53 -10.32
C ARG A 125 0.11 -3.02 -10.05
N THR A 126 -0.72 -2.92 -11.08
CA THR A 126 -2.13 -2.55 -10.95
C THR A 126 -2.89 -3.59 -10.11
N ALA A 127 -2.63 -4.88 -10.30
CA ALA A 127 -3.23 -5.97 -9.53
C ALA A 127 -2.95 -5.86 -8.03
N ILE A 128 -1.71 -5.49 -7.67
CA ILE A 128 -1.32 -5.29 -6.28
C ILE A 128 -2.02 -4.05 -5.70
N ASN A 129 -2.02 -2.94 -6.44
CA ASN A 129 -2.51 -1.66 -5.96
C ASN A 129 -4.04 -1.61 -5.83
N ALA A 130 -4.76 -2.10 -6.85
CA ALA A 130 -6.20 -1.88 -7.00
C ALA A 130 -7.05 -2.38 -5.84
N PRO A 131 -6.79 -3.55 -5.20
CA PRO A 131 -7.53 -3.95 -4.01
C PRO A 131 -7.37 -2.97 -2.86
N MET A 132 -6.19 -2.38 -2.65
CA MET A 132 -5.94 -1.43 -1.56
C MET A 132 -6.60 -0.08 -1.82
N GLN A 133 -6.33 0.54 -2.97
CA GLN A 133 -6.92 1.82 -3.33
C GLN A 133 -8.44 1.70 -3.50
N GLY A 134 -8.89 0.64 -4.14
CA GLY A 134 -10.30 0.34 -4.30
C GLY A 134 -10.99 0.14 -2.95
N THR A 135 -10.41 -0.60 -2.01
CA THR A 135 -11.02 -0.76 -0.68
C THR A 135 -11.06 0.57 0.09
N ALA A 136 -10.03 1.41 -0.02
CA ALA A 136 -10.07 2.76 0.58
C ALA A 136 -11.20 3.61 -0.04
N ALA A 137 -11.37 3.54 -1.35
CA ALA A 137 -12.47 4.20 -2.07
C ALA A 137 -13.85 3.65 -1.69
N ASP A 138 -13.95 2.36 -1.36
CA ASP A 138 -15.18 1.75 -0.83
C ASP A 138 -15.53 2.31 0.55
N ILE A 139 -14.55 2.30 1.46
CA ILE A 139 -14.72 2.75 2.84
C ILE A 139 -15.15 4.21 2.87
N ILE A 140 -14.49 5.10 2.11
CA ILE A 140 -14.86 6.52 2.12
C ILE A 140 -16.26 6.75 1.55
N LYS A 141 -16.65 6.04 0.48
CA LYS A 141 -17.99 6.16 -0.09
C LYS A 141 -19.07 5.68 0.88
N GLN A 142 -18.82 4.58 1.58
CA GLN A 142 -19.74 4.12 2.63
C GLN A 142 -19.84 5.15 3.75
N ALA A 143 -18.71 5.68 4.23
CA ALA A 143 -18.70 6.70 5.27
C ALA A 143 -19.43 7.98 4.84
N MET A 144 -19.33 8.38 3.57
CA MET A 144 -20.07 9.52 3.04
C MET A 144 -21.59 9.30 3.10
N ILE A 145 -22.06 8.10 2.73
CA ILE A 145 -23.48 7.73 2.82
C ILE A 145 -23.95 7.74 4.27
N ASP A 146 -23.15 7.17 5.18
CA ASP A 146 -23.49 7.09 6.59
C ASP A 146 -23.55 8.49 7.25
N VAL A 147 -22.62 9.38 6.89
CA VAL A 147 -22.60 10.77 7.37
C VAL A 147 -23.76 11.58 6.79
N ASP A 148 -24.08 11.41 5.51
CA ASP A 148 -25.23 12.07 4.87
C ASP A 148 -26.55 11.69 5.55
N ALA A 149 -26.74 10.38 5.81
CA ALA A 149 -27.90 9.89 6.55
C ALA A 149 -27.97 10.46 7.97
N TRP A 150 -26.85 10.48 8.70
CA TRP A 150 -26.78 11.04 10.05
C TRP A 150 -27.08 12.55 10.10
N LEU A 151 -26.59 13.31 9.11
CA LEU A 151 -26.89 14.74 9.00
C LEU A 151 -28.37 14.99 8.69
N ALA A 152 -28.97 14.18 7.83
CA ALA A 152 -30.39 14.30 7.47
C ALA A 152 -31.34 14.02 8.65
N GLU A 153 -30.93 13.18 9.60
CA GLU A 153 -31.70 12.87 10.82
C GLU A 153 -31.40 13.83 12.00
N GLY A 154 -30.30 14.58 11.93
CA GLY A 154 -29.84 15.45 13.01
C GLY A 154 -30.44 16.86 12.99
N GLU A 155 -30.13 17.64 14.02
CA GLU A 155 -30.52 19.06 14.12
C GLU A 155 -29.49 20.00 13.47
N PHE A 156 -28.43 19.46 12.87
CA PHE A 156 -27.33 20.24 12.32
C PHE A 156 -27.66 20.75 10.91
N ASP A 157 -27.65 22.06 10.73
CA ASP A 157 -27.64 22.70 9.40
C ASP A 157 -26.23 22.62 8.79
N ALA A 158 -25.83 21.42 8.38
CA ALA A 158 -24.51 21.15 7.82
C ALA A 158 -24.61 20.27 6.57
N LEU A 159 -23.67 20.48 5.63
CA LEU A 159 -23.56 19.73 4.39
C LEU A 159 -22.11 19.33 4.14
N MET A 160 -21.90 18.10 3.67
CA MET A 160 -20.59 17.67 3.16
C MET A 160 -20.29 18.35 1.82
N VAL A 161 -19.31 19.26 1.79
CA VAL A 161 -19.00 20.07 0.59
C VAL A 161 -17.89 19.49 -0.28
N MET A 162 -17.02 18.63 0.27
CA MET A 162 -15.85 18.11 -0.43
C MET A 162 -15.46 16.71 0.05
N GLN A 163 -14.87 15.93 -0.84
CA GLN A 163 -14.09 14.73 -0.55
C GLN A 163 -12.79 14.82 -1.36
N VAL A 164 -11.65 14.56 -0.71
CA VAL A 164 -10.31 14.58 -1.33
C VAL A 164 -9.62 13.25 -1.07
#